data_AF-A0A257WXJ4-F1
#
_entry.id   AF-A0A257WXJ4-F1
#
_cell.length_a   1.000
_cell.length_b   1.000
_cell.length_c   1.000
_cell.angle_alpha   90.00
_cell.angle_beta   90.00
_cell.angle_gamma   90.00
#
_symmetry.space_group_name_H-M   'P 1'
#
loop_
_entity.id
_entity.type
_entity.pdbx_description
1 polymer ?
#
loop_
_entity_poly.entity_id
_entity_poly.type
_entity_poly.pdbx_seq_one_letter_code
_entity_poly.pdbx_strand_id
1 'polypeptide(L)' 'YLVSKAIKGARVLGFADMGMEAIYEFDVVDMPVTVAVDAGGTSVHETGPKEWQSRIGKIPVATV' A
#
# COMPACT_ATOMS: atom_id res chain seq x y z
N TYR A 1 10.88 6.93 11.10
CA TYR A 1 12.30 6.75 10.72
C TYR A 1 12.64 5.42 10.04
N LEU A 2 11.79 4.39 10.00
CA LEU A 2 12.15 3.14 9.30
C LEU A 2 11.99 3.24 7.79
N VAL A 3 10.86 3.75 7.30
CA VAL A 3 10.60 3.93 5.87
C VAL A 3 11.51 5.00 5.25
N SER A 4 11.80 6.08 5.97
CA SER A 4 12.69 7.14 5.49
C SER A 4 14.12 6.67 5.22
N LYS A 5 14.56 5.50 5.74
CA LYS A 5 15.86 4.90 5.40
C LYS A 5 15.94 4.41 3.95
N ALA A 6 14.80 4.11 3.33
CA ALA A 6 14.75 3.72 1.92
C ALA A 6 14.99 4.92 0.98
N ILE A 7 14.74 6.15 1.45
CA ILE A 7 14.92 7.38 0.67
C ILE A 7 16.41 7.78 0.68
N LYS A 8 17.02 7.85 -0.50
CA LYS A 8 18.44 8.21 -0.71
C LYS A 8 18.63 9.63 -1.22
N GLY A 9 17.60 10.19 -1.85
CA GLY A 9 17.56 11.56 -2.36
C GLY A 9 16.13 12.09 -2.32
N ALA A 10 15.99 13.40 -2.10
CA ALA A 10 14.71 14.08 -2.07
C ALA A 10 14.89 15.51 -2.59
N ARG A 11 14.09 15.93 -3.58
CA ARG A 11 14.05 17.33 -4.03
C ARG A 11 12.65 17.75 -4.43
N VAL A 12 12.34 19.03 -4.23
CA VAL A 12 11.11 19.64 -4.71
C VAL A 12 11.21 19.79 -6.23
N LEU A 13 10.24 19.25 -6.95
CA LEU A 13 10.13 19.35 -8.41
C LEU A 13 9.17 20.47 -8.83
N GLY A 14 8.19 20.82 -7.99
CA GLY A 14 7.24 21.90 -8.28
C GLY A 14 6.37 22.29 -7.08
N PHE A 15 5.75 23.47 -7.17
CA PHE A 15 4.83 24.03 -6.15
C PHE A 15 5.44 24.13 -4.75
N ALA A 16 6.66 24.67 -4.65
CA ALA A 16 7.40 24.74 -3.39
C ALA A 16 6.68 25.53 -2.28
N ASP A 17 5.83 26.47 -2.66
CA ASP A 17 4.98 27.26 -1.77
C ASP A 17 3.91 26.42 -1.06
N MET A 18 3.57 25.24 -1.59
CA MET A 18 2.65 24.29 -0.94
C MET A 18 3.30 23.52 0.21
N GLY A 19 4.59 23.71 0.49
CA GLY A 19 5.25 23.08 1.64
C GLY A 19 5.28 21.55 1.56
N MET A 20 4.62 20.85 2.47
CA MET A 20 4.67 19.38 2.53
C MET A 20 3.90 18.71 1.37
N GLU A 21 2.96 19.44 0.77
CA GLU A 21 2.09 19.01 -0.31
C GLU A 21 2.68 19.28 -1.71
N ALA A 22 3.90 19.85 -1.77
CA ALA A 22 4.63 20.05 -3.02
C ALA A 22 4.89 18.73 -3.76
N ILE A 23 5.24 18.79 -5.04
CA ILE A 23 5.64 17.60 -5.79
C ILE A 23 7.11 17.33 -5.49
N TYR A 24 7.41 16.13 -4.98
CA TYR A 24 8.76 15.69 -4.68
C TYR A 24 9.23 14.58 -5.62
N GLU A 25 10.48 14.67 -6.05
CA GLU A 25 11.20 13.53 -6.61
C GLU A 25 11.99 12.86 -5.48
N PHE A 26 11.84 11.53 -5.38
CA PHE A 26 12.55 10.71 -4.41
C PHE A 26 13.34 9.60 -5.10
N ASP A 27 14.62 9.50 -4.78
CA ASP A 27 15.41 8.31 -5.08
C ASP A 27 15.21 7.29 -3.96
N VAL A 28 14.68 6.11 -4.28
CA VAL A 28 14.35 5.07 -3.28
C VAL A 28 15.07 3.77 -3.56
N VAL A 29 15.55 3.11 -2.51
CA VAL A 29 16.20 1.79 -2.54
C VAL A 29 15.60 0.95 -1.42
N ASP A 30 15.18 -0.27 -1.74
CA ASP A 30 14.55 -1.22 -0.80
C ASP A 30 13.31 -0.65 -0.09
N MET A 31 12.49 0.13 -0.80
CA MET A 31 11.22 0.63 -0.30
C MET A 31 10.21 -0.54 -0.19
N PRO A 32 9.72 -0.89 1.01
CA PRO A 32 8.77 -1.98 1.16
C PRO A 32 7.43 -1.61 0.54
N VAL A 33 6.96 -2.39 -0.43
CA VAL A 33 5.66 -2.23 -1.09
C VAL A 33 4.99 -3.59 -1.29
N THR A 34 3.67 -3.57 -1.40
CA THR A 34 2.86 -4.75 -1.75
C THR A 34 2.01 -4.43 -2.97
N VAL A 35 1.88 -5.38 -3.89
CA VAL A 35 1.02 -5.22 -5.07
C VAL A 35 -0.45 -5.27 -4.63
N ALA A 36 -1.13 -4.13 -4.74
CA ALA A 36 -2.55 -4.01 -4.41
C ALA A 36 -3.47 -4.32 -5.61
N VAL A 37 -3.05 -3.91 -6.81
CA VAL A 37 -3.70 -4.19 -8.08
C VAL A 37 -2.61 -4.53 -9.09
N ASP A 38 -2.76 -5.65 -9.78
CA ASP A 38 -1.82 -6.05 -10.83
C ASP A 38 -2.21 -5.51 -12.22
N ALA A 39 -1.32 -5.65 -13.21
CA ALA A 39 -1.56 -5.18 -14.58
C ALA A 39 -2.70 -5.93 -15.31
N GLY A 40 -3.17 -7.06 -14.77
CA GLY A 40 -4.33 -7.78 -15.27
C GLY A 40 -5.66 -7.30 -14.68
N GLY A 41 -5.63 -6.36 -13.73
CA GLY A 41 -6.81 -5.83 -13.06
C GLY A 41 -7.23 -6.62 -11.82
N THR A 42 -6.43 -7.58 -11.34
CA THR A 42 -6.74 -8.31 -10.10
C THR A 42 -6.46 -7.43 -8.90
N SER A 43 -7.45 -7.24 -8.02
CA SER A 43 -7.35 -6.40 -6.82
C SER A 43 -7.44 -7.21 -5.52
N VAL A 44 -6.53 -6.98 -4.57
CA VAL A 44 -6.60 -7.61 -3.22
C VAL A 44 -7.87 -7.19 -2.47
N HIS A 45 -8.41 -6.01 -2.76
CA HIS A 45 -9.66 -5.56 -2.17
C HIS A 45 -10.88 -6.36 -2.66
N GLU A 46 -10.72 -7.17 -3.71
CA GLU A 46 -11.74 -8.12 -4.16
C GLU A 46 -11.41 -9.56 -3.75
N THR A 47 -10.18 -9.99 -3.96
CA THR A 47 -9.77 -11.39 -3.70
C THR A 47 -9.65 -11.69 -2.21
N GLY A 48 -9.14 -10.73 -1.42
CA GLY A 48 -8.98 -10.85 0.02
C GLY A 48 -10.30 -11.13 0.75
N PRO A 49 -11.33 -10.27 0.60
CA PRO A 49 -12.62 -10.52 1.23
C PRO A 49 -13.23 -11.87 0.84
N LYS A 50 -13.14 -12.26 -0.44
CA LYS A 50 -13.65 -13.56 -0.93
C LYS A 50 -12.93 -14.74 -0.26
N GLU A 51 -11.61 -14.70 -0.16
CA GLU A 51 -10.82 -15.74 0.50
C GLU A 51 -11.20 -15.86 1.99
N TRP A 52 -11.22 -14.73 2.70
CA TRP A 52 -11.51 -14.72 4.13
C TRP A 52 -12.95 -15.11 4.45
N GLN A 53 -13.93 -14.70 3.63
CA GLN A 53 -15.31 -15.16 3.75
C GLN A 53 -15.40 -16.69 3.66
N SER A 54 -14.71 -17.31 2.68
CA SER A 54 -14.68 -18.77 2.54
C SER A 54 -14.02 -19.47 3.73
N ARG A 55 -12.95 -18.88 4.29
CA ARG A 55 -12.23 -19.43 5.45
C ARG A 55 -13.05 -19.31 6.74
N ILE A 56 -13.61 -18.12 6.99
CA ILE A 56 -14.39 -17.82 8.20
C ILE A 56 -15.71 -18.60 8.19
N GLY A 57 -16.35 -18.76 7.04
CA GLY A 57 -17.61 -19.52 6.93
C GLY A 57 -17.50 -21.00 7.33
N LYS A 58 -16.28 -21.55 7.46
CA LYS A 58 -16.04 -22.92 7.95
C LYS A 58 -15.93 -23.03 9.47
N ILE A 59 -15.88 -21.90 10.18
CA ILE A 59 -15.76 -21.88 11.64
C ILE A 59 -17.16 -22.18 12.23
N PRO A 60 -17.32 -23.25 13.03
CA PRO A 60 -18.61 -23.56 13.65
C PRO A 60 -19.04 -22.42 14.58
N VAL A 61 -20.23 -21.88 14.36
CA VAL A 61 -20.83 -20.88 15.24
C VAL A 61 -21.73 -21.60 16.24
N ALA A 62 -21.44 -21.47 17.53
CA ALA A 62 -22.36 -21.94 18.56
C ALA A 62 -23.62 -21.07 18.54
N THR A 63 -24.76 -21.67 18.21
CA THR A 63 -26.06 -21.05 18.44
C THR A 63 -26.41 -21.21 19.91
N VAL A 64 -26.57 -20.08 20.62
CA VAL A 64 -27.12 -20.02 21.97
C VAL A 64 -28.63 -20.25 21.90
#